data_AF-A0A5B0WXC8-F1
#
_entry.id   AF-A0A5B0WXC8-F1
#
_cell.length_a   1.000
_cell.length_b   1.000
_cell.length_c   1.000
_cell.angle_alpha   90.00
_cell.angle_beta   90.00
_cell.angle_gamma   90.00
#
_symmetry.space_group_name_H-M   'P 1'
#
loop_
_entity.id
_entity.type
_entity.pdbx_description
1 polymer ?
#
loop_
_entity_poly.entity_id
_entity_poly.type
_entity_poly.pdbx_seq_one_letter_code
_entity_poly.pdbx_strand_id
1 'polypeptide(L)'
;MMDEGVVQLLELPEMKLIGLSITSSFVGHETERVEAMKREQYVHVKSKGDPYEVLNSYLRENELQSNDRALAIEVYQFANPTWPDEVDVYIPLR
;
A
#
# COMPACT_ATOMS: atom_id res chain seq x y z
N MET A 1 6.53 26.83 35.31
CA MET A 1 7.95 26.83 34.91
C MET A 1 8.31 25.40 34.59
N MET A 2 8.46 25.08 33.31
CA MET A 2 9.16 23.88 32.90
C MET A 2 10.65 24.24 32.95
N ASP A 3 11.45 23.47 33.69
CA ASP A 3 12.89 23.69 33.75
C ASP A 3 13.46 23.52 32.32
N GLU A 4 13.96 24.62 31.76
CA GLU A 4 14.68 24.59 30.49
C GLU A 4 15.90 23.69 30.64
N GLY A 5 15.97 22.62 29.84
CA GLY A 5 17.17 21.79 29.69
C GLY A 5 17.16 20.42 30.38
N VAL A 6 16.07 19.99 31.03
CA VAL A 6 16.00 18.62 31.58
C VAL A 6 15.51 17.63 30.54
N VAL A 7 16.43 16.78 30.05
CA VAL A 7 16.13 15.66 29.14
C VAL A 7 15.50 14.52 29.93
N GLN A 8 14.33 14.04 29.51
CA GLN A 8 13.69 12.84 30.06
C GLN A 8 13.82 11.67 29.09
N LEU A 9 14.17 10.50 29.62
CA LEU A 9 14.17 9.25 28.88
C LEU A 9 12.75 8.66 28.92
N LEU A 10 12.10 8.61 27.76
CA LEU A 10 10.80 8.00 27.56
C LEU A 10 10.97 6.72 26.74
N GLU A 11 10.45 5.59 27.23
CA GLU A 11 10.20 4.43 26.38
C GLU A 11 8.85 4.61 25.69
N LEU A 12 8.90 4.92 24.40
CA LEU A 12 7.71 4.92 23.56
C LEU A 12 7.29 3.45 23.32
N PRO A 13 6.00 3.12 23.44
CA PRO A 13 5.52 1.80 23.05
C PRO A 13 5.83 1.55 21.56
N GLU A 14 6.19 0.31 21.22
CA GLU A 14 6.49 -0.09 19.84
C GLU A 14 5.27 0.13 18.94
N MET A 15 5.32 1.15 18.07
CA MET A 15 4.29 1.41 17.07
C MET A 15 4.69 0.77 15.73
N LYS A 16 3.95 -0.26 15.29
CA LYS A 16 4.07 -0.85 13.95
C LYS A 16 3.01 -0.25 13.02
N LEU A 17 3.40 0.64 12.12
CA LEU A 17 2.53 1.20 11.08
C LEU A 17 2.75 0.44 9.77
N ILE A 18 1.69 -0.11 9.16
CA ILE A 18 1.71 -0.67 7.80
C ILE A 18 0.68 0.11 6.96
N GLY A 19 1.17 0.90 6.00
CA GLY A 19 0.40 1.62 4.98
C GLY A 19 -0.61 2.65 5.50
N LEU A 20 -0.33 3.96 5.38
CA LEU A 20 -1.36 4.97 5.55
C LEU A 20 -2.26 4.95 4.30
N SER A 21 -3.51 4.51 4.44
CA SER A 21 -4.52 4.82 3.43
C SER A 21 -4.68 6.34 3.41
N ILE A 22 -4.29 6.99 2.31
CA ILE A 22 -4.52 8.43 2.12
C ILE A 22 -6.02 8.61 1.88
N THR A 23 -6.80 8.56 2.96
CA THR A 23 -8.24 8.81 2.93
C THR A 23 -8.55 10.29 2.69
N SER A 24 -7.57 11.18 2.90
CA SER A 24 -7.68 12.61 2.65
C SER A 24 -6.32 13.27 2.37
N SER A 25 -6.33 14.34 1.58
CA SER A 25 -5.15 15.20 1.38
C SER A 25 -4.83 15.95 2.68
N PHE A 26 -3.62 15.78 3.20
CA PHE A 26 -3.12 16.56 4.34
C PHE A 26 -2.48 17.87 3.86
N VAL A 27 -2.33 18.85 4.76
CA VAL A 27 -1.63 20.11 4.47
C VAL A 27 -0.19 19.79 4.02
N GLY A 28 0.17 20.23 2.82
CA GLY A 28 1.47 19.95 2.19
C GLY A 28 1.45 18.84 1.12
N HIS A 29 0.32 18.16 0.92
CA HIS A 29 0.14 17.27 -0.24
C HIS A 29 -0.32 18.04 -1.47
N GLU A 30 0.04 17.55 -2.66
CA GLU A 30 -0.62 17.94 -3.90
C GLU A 30 -2.02 17.29 -3.93
N THR A 31 -3.04 18.07 -3.58
CA THR A 31 -4.43 17.59 -3.47
C THR A 31 -4.90 16.88 -4.74
N GLU A 32 -4.55 17.40 -5.93
CA GLU A 32 -4.91 16.79 -7.21
C GLU A 32 -4.34 15.36 -7.35
N ARG A 33 -3.09 15.16 -6.93
CA ARG A 33 -2.45 13.83 -6.95
C ARG A 33 -3.13 12.87 -5.98
N VAL A 34 -3.53 13.35 -4.80
CA VAL A 34 -4.27 12.55 -3.81
C VAL A 34 -5.65 12.15 -4.34
N GLU A 35 -6.39 13.09 -4.92
CA GLU A 35 -7.70 12.81 -5.50
C GLU A 35 -7.61 11.92 -6.74
N ALA A 36 -6.53 12.01 -7.53
CA ALA A 36 -6.26 11.09 -8.63
C ALA A 36 -6.02 9.66 -8.12
N MET A 37 -5.21 9.47 -7.07
CA MET A 37 -4.98 8.16 -6.46
C MET A 37 -6.28 7.50 -5.94
N LYS A 38 -7.25 8.29 -5.47
CA LYS A 38 -8.55 7.77 -5.03
C LYS A 38 -9.41 7.20 -6.16
N ARG A 39 -9.14 7.59 -7.41
CA ARG A 39 -9.85 7.09 -8.60
C ARG A 39 -9.11 5.94 -9.30
N GLU A 40 -7.94 5.58 -8.81
CA GLU A 40 -7.13 4.50 -9.36
C GLU A 40 -7.89 3.17 -9.25
N GLN A 41 -7.93 2.42 -10.35
CA GLN A 41 -8.53 1.09 -10.38
C GLN A 41 -7.43 0.06 -10.25
N TYR A 42 -7.72 -1.07 -9.58
CA TYR A 42 -6.75 -2.13 -9.36
C TYR A 42 -7.32 -3.46 -9.81
N VAL A 43 -6.46 -4.29 -10.38
CA VAL A 43 -6.67 -5.74 -10.43
C VAL A 43 -6.00 -6.37 -9.24
N HIS A 44 -6.62 -7.41 -8.67
CA HIS A 44 -6.06 -8.08 -7.50
C HIS A 44 -6.15 -9.59 -7.62
N VAL A 45 -5.20 -10.27 -6.98
CA VAL A 45 -5.21 -11.73 -6.88
C VAL A 45 -4.63 -12.19 -5.55
N LYS A 46 -5.14 -13.32 -5.08
CA LYS A 46 -4.50 -14.15 -4.07
C LYS A 46 -4.17 -15.49 -4.72
N SER A 47 -2.91 -15.90 -4.70
CA SER A 47 -2.42 -17.03 -5.48
C SER A 47 -1.42 -17.87 -4.69
N LYS A 48 -1.41 -19.18 -4.94
CA LYS A 48 -0.38 -20.10 -4.43
C LYS A 48 0.92 -20.10 -5.26
N GLY A 49 0.84 -19.60 -6.49
CA GLY A 49 1.99 -19.36 -7.37
C GLY A 49 2.38 -17.88 -7.35
N ASP A 50 3.29 -17.46 -8.24
CA ASP A 50 3.66 -16.05 -8.34
C ASP A 50 2.43 -15.18 -8.70
N PRO A 51 1.95 -14.30 -7.80
CA PRO A 51 0.78 -13.48 -8.07
C PRO A 51 1.02 -12.45 -9.18
N TYR A 52 2.26 -12.00 -9.38
CA TYR A 52 2.59 -11.07 -10.46
C TYR A 52 2.53 -11.74 -11.83
N GLU A 53 2.96 -13.01 -11.95
CA GLU A 53 2.81 -13.76 -13.20
C GLU A 53 1.33 -13.93 -13.58
N VAL A 54 0.48 -14.25 -12.61
CA VAL A 54 -0.97 -14.40 -12.81
C VAL A 54 -1.58 -13.06 -13.26
N LEU A 55 -1.30 -11.97 -12.54
CA LEU A 55 -1.83 -10.65 -12.88
C LEU A 55 -1.34 -10.18 -14.25
N ASN A 56 -0.05 -10.32 -14.55
CA ASN A 56 0.49 -9.92 -15.85
C ASN A 56 -0.10 -10.75 -17.01
N SER A 57 -0.41 -12.02 -16.77
CA SER A 57 -1.10 -12.85 -17.77
C SER A 57 -2.53 -12.39 -17.99
N TYR A 58 -3.27 -12.11 -16.91
CA TYR A 58 -4.62 -11.54 -16.98
C TYR A 58 -4.65 -10.21 -17.73
N LEU A 59 -3.70 -9.31 -17.46
CA LEU A 59 -3.62 -8.02 -18.15
C LEU A 59 -3.42 -8.20 -19.66
N ARG A 60 -2.51 -9.10 -20.07
CA ARG A 60 -2.27 -9.40 -21.49
C ARG A 60 -3.49 -10.02 -22.17
N GLU A 61 -4.18 -10.94 -21.50
CA GLU A 61 -5.35 -11.65 -22.06
C GLU A 61 -6.57 -10.74 -22.23
N ASN A 62 -6.69 -9.69 -21.41
CA ASN A 62 -7.82 -8.77 -21.41
C ASN A 62 -7.50 -7.40 -22.03
N GLU A 63 -6.35 -7.27 -22.71
CA GLU A 63 -5.89 -6.02 -23.33
C GLU A 63 -5.83 -4.82 -22.36
N LEU A 64 -5.56 -5.09 -21.09
CA LEU A 64 -5.42 -4.10 -20.03
C LEU A 64 -3.96 -3.69 -19.85
N GLN A 65 -3.73 -2.47 -19.37
CA GLN A 65 -2.39 -1.96 -19.07
C GLN A 65 -2.27 -1.59 -17.60
N SER A 66 -1.13 -1.90 -16.99
CA SER A 66 -0.82 -1.43 -15.66
C SER A 66 -0.43 0.05 -15.68
N ASN A 67 -0.83 0.80 -14.66
CA ASN A 67 -0.38 2.16 -14.46
C ASN A 67 0.97 2.18 -13.73
N ASP A 68 2.05 2.38 -14.48
CA ASP A 68 3.43 2.45 -14.00
C ASP A 68 3.73 3.66 -13.10
N ARG A 69 2.80 4.62 -13.03
CA ARG A 69 2.89 5.81 -12.17
C ARG A 69 2.16 5.64 -10.84
N ALA A 70 1.39 4.57 -10.68
CA ALA A 70 0.69 4.22 -9.46
C ALA A 70 1.44 3.11 -8.69
N LEU A 71 1.07 2.90 -7.42
CA LEU A 71 1.76 1.95 -6.53
C LEU A 71 1.06 0.59 -6.57
N ALA A 72 1.82 -0.49 -6.78
CA ALA A 72 1.34 -1.84 -6.44
C ALA A 72 1.24 -2.00 -4.92
N ILE A 73 0.26 -2.78 -4.46
CA ILE A 73 -0.04 -2.96 -3.04
C ILE A 73 -0.01 -4.45 -2.71
N GLU A 74 0.66 -4.80 -1.62
CA GLU A 74 0.65 -6.15 -1.06
C GLU A 74 0.06 -6.08 0.35
N VAL A 75 -0.99 -6.87 0.59
CA VAL A 75 -1.67 -6.92 1.88
C VAL A 75 -1.43 -8.28 2.53
N TYR A 76 -0.72 -8.26 3.65
CA TYR A 76 -0.33 -9.44 4.42
C TYR A 76 -1.25 -9.61 5.63
N GLN A 77 -1.74 -10.83 5.87
CA GLN A 77 -2.43 -11.13 7.12
C GLN A 77 -1.46 -11.17 8.30
N PHE A 78 -1.76 -10.43 9.36
CA PHE A 78 -0.90 -10.30 10.54
C PHE A 78 -0.67 -11.63 11.28
N ALA A 79 -1.66 -12.53 11.29
CA ALA A 79 -1.63 -13.73 12.12
C ALA A 79 -0.62 -14.79 11.62
N ASN A 80 -0.40 -14.89 10.31
CA ASN A 80 0.57 -15.81 9.71
C ASN A 80 0.86 -15.44 8.23
N PRO A 81 1.59 -14.35 7.97
CA PRO A 81 1.83 -13.89 6.61
C PRO A 81 2.73 -14.88 5.86
N THR A 82 2.14 -15.68 4.97
CA THR A 82 2.87 -16.63 4.14
C THR A 82 2.82 -16.17 2.69
N TRP A 83 3.97 -15.78 2.15
CA TRP A 83 4.08 -15.46 0.72
C TRP A 83 4.28 -16.74 -0.11
N PRO A 84 3.64 -16.87 -1.30
CA PRO A 84 2.62 -15.97 -1.86
C PRO A 84 1.19 -16.27 -1.39
N ASP A 85 0.95 -17.47 -0.85
CA ASP A 85 -0.38 -18.06 -0.64
C ASP A 85 -1.38 -17.19 0.15
N GLU A 86 -0.91 -16.43 1.14
CA GLU A 86 -1.73 -15.68 2.09
C GLU A 86 -1.67 -14.16 1.88
N VAL A 87 -1.24 -13.72 0.70
CA VAL A 87 -1.02 -12.30 0.37
C VAL A 87 -1.93 -11.88 -0.77
N ASP A 88 -2.68 -10.80 -0.54
CA ASP A 88 -3.47 -10.15 -1.59
C ASP A 88 -2.58 -9.12 -2.29
N VAL A 89 -2.36 -9.31 -3.59
CA VAL A 89 -1.54 -8.43 -4.42
C VAL A 89 -2.43 -7.64 -5.37
N TYR A 90 -2.21 -6.34 -5.44
CA TYR A 90 -2.96 -5.38 -6.26
C TYR A 90 -2.00 -4.68 -7.24
N ILE A 91 -2.35 -4.68 -8.52
CA ILE A 91 -1.65 -3.89 -9.56
C ILE A 91 -2.60 -2.82 -10.09
N PRO A 92 -2.16 -1.55 -10.15
CA PRO A 92 -2.98 -0.45 -10.64
C PRO A 92 -3.19 -0.55 -12.16
N LEU A 93 -4.36 -0.14 -12.65
CA LEU A 93 -4.77 -0.12 -14.05
C LEU A 93 -4.72 1.29 -14.62
N ARG A 94 -4.37 1.39 -15.91
CA ARG A 94 -4.36 2.64 -16.66
C ARG A 94 -5.72 3.04 -17.22
#